data_AF-A0A968LNB7-F1
#
_entry.id   AF-A0A968LNB7-F1
#
_cell.length_a   1.000
_cell.length_b   1.000
_cell.length_c   1.000
_cell.angle_alpha   90.00
_cell.angle_beta   90.00
_cell.angle_gamma   90.00
#
_symmetry.space_group_name_H-M   'P 1'
#
loop_
_entity.id
_entity.type
_entity.pdbx_description
1 polymer ?
#
loop_
_entity_poly.entity_id
_entity_poly.type
_entity_poly.pdbx_seq_one_letter_code
_entity_poly.pdbx_strand_id
1 'polypeptide(L)'
;MLNPFTAPGSAFDAYRLAAAQQFHLEPKRVTCQFCHVNSDGGDPWNNFGQLVQTKLTGNINLALFEALNANRDSDGDGYRDALEIFAGTLPGNKDNAPLVRLEVLNAAFEKAGGVNQYRP
;
A
#
# COMPACT_ATOMS: atom_id res chain seq x y z
N MET A 1 23.65 3.78 -14.65
CA MET A 1 22.54 4.33 -13.86
C MET A 1 22.13 3.24 -12.88
N LEU A 2 22.34 3.45 -11.57
CA LEU A 2 21.97 2.46 -10.55
C LEU A 2 20.46 2.51 -10.37
N ASN A 3 19.81 1.37 -10.58
CA ASN A 3 18.37 1.23 -10.39
C ASN A 3 18.10 1.25 -8.87
N PRO A 4 17.34 2.22 -8.32
CA PRO A 4 17.11 2.34 -6.88
C PRO A 4 16.29 1.18 -6.28
N PHE A 5 15.95 0.16 -7.09
CA PHE A 5 15.05 -0.94 -6.74
C PHE A 5 15.74 -2.28 -6.42
N THR A 6 17.08 -2.37 -6.54
CA THR A 6 17.83 -3.49 -5.92
C THR A 6 18.11 -3.12 -4.47
N ALA A 7 17.18 -3.40 -3.56
CA ALA A 7 17.30 -2.99 -2.16
C ALA A 7 18.47 -3.72 -1.46
N PRO A 8 19.52 -3.01 -0.99
CA PRO A 8 20.20 -3.44 0.22
C PRO A 8 19.17 -3.37 1.37
N GLY A 9 19.17 -4.33 2.30
CA GLY A 9 18.14 -4.46 3.34
C GLY A 9 17.81 -3.18 4.13
N SER A 10 18.75 -2.22 4.20
CA SER A 10 18.55 -0.91 4.84
C SER A 10 17.54 0.01 4.15
N ALA A 11 17.45 0.00 2.81
CA ALA A 11 16.51 0.84 2.07
C ALA A 11 15.07 0.37 2.27
N PHE A 12 14.90 -0.95 2.37
CA PHE A 12 13.63 -1.58 2.64
C PHE A 12 13.14 -1.27 4.08
N ASP A 13 14.02 -1.31 5.10
CA ASP A 13 13.62 -1.03 6.48
C ASP A 13 13.18 0.42 6.69
N ALA A 14 13.86 1.39 6.05
CA ALA A 14 13.44 2.79 6.10
C ALA A 14 12.06 3.01 5.46
N TYR A 15 11.82 2.40 4.29
CA TYR A 15 10.51 2.44 3.64
C TYR A 15 9.42 1.81 4.52
N ARG A 16 9.67 0.61 5.04
CA ARG A 16 8.72 -0.12 5.89
C ARG A 16 8.27 0.74 7.06
N LEU A 17 9.21 1.39 7.75
CA LEU A 17 8.89 2.26 8.89
C LEU A 17 8.06 3.49 8.47
N ALA A 18 8.44 4.14 7.38
CA ALA A 18 7.72 5.32 6.88
C ALA A 18 6.28 4.97 6.46
N ALA A 19 6.10 3.90 5.68
CA ALA A 19 4.78 3.44 5.25
C ALA A 19 3.93 2.95 6.43
N ALA A 20 4.53 2.24 7.39
CA ALA A 20 3.83 1.79 8.59
C ALA A 20 3.32 2.97 9.42
N GLN A 21 4.17 4.00 9.60
CA GLN A 21 3.77 5.24 10.26
C GLN A 21 2.64 5.94 9.49
N GLN A 22 2.78 6.12 8.18
CA GLN A 22 1.78 6.78 7.34
C GLN A 22 0.44 6.06 7.34
N PHE A 23 0.44 4.72 7.33
CA PHE A 23 -0.76 3.90 7.27
C PHE A 23 -1.33 3.51 8.64
N HIS A 24 -0.70 3.96 9.72
CA HIS A 24 -1.06 3.61 11.10
C HIS A 24 -1.05 2.08 11.34
N LEU A 25 -0.08 1.39 10.73
CA LEU A 25 0.11 -0.06 10.84
C LEU A 25 1.34 -0.39 11.69
N GLU A 26 1.35 -1.59 12.26
CA GLU A 26 2.58 -2.17 12.79
C GLU A 26 3.58 -2.39 11.66
N PRO A 27 4.88 -2.08 11.83
CA PRO A 27 5.89 -2.25 10.77
C PRO A 27 5.90 -3.65 10.12
N LYS A 28 5.65 -4.70 10.91
CA LYS A 28 5.59 -6.08 10.41
C LYS A 28 4.43 -6.36 9.44
N ARG A 29 3.39 -5.52 9.42
CA ARG A 29 2.27 -5.63 8.46
C ARG A 29 2.62 -5.04 7.11
N VAL A 30 3.60 -4.13 7.05
CA VAL A 30 4.12 -3.59 5.78
C VAL A 30 5.17 -4.56 5.23
N THR A 31 4.69 -5.54 4.45
CA THR A 31 5.54 -6.51 3.76
C THR A 31 5.92 -5.99 2.37
N CYS A 32 6.91 -6.62 1.71
CA CYS A 32 7.22 -6.32 0.31
C CYS A 32 5.99 -6.49 -0.60
N GLN A 33 5.04 -7.35 -0.22
CA GLN A 33 3.88 -7.68 -1.03
C GLN A 33 2.84 -6.57 -1.13
N PHE A 34 3.03 -5.45 -0.43
CA PHE A 34 2.27 -4.23 -0.73
C PHE A 34 2.50 -3.83 -2.20
N CYS A 35 3.76 -3.83 -2.67
CA CYS A 35 4.11 -3.34 -4.01
C CYS A 35 4.62 -4.44 -4.96
N HIS A 36 5.02 -5.59 -4.42
CA HIS A 36 5.65 -6.67 -5.17
C HIS A 36 4.78 -7.92 -5.18
N VAL A 37 4.96 -8.77 -6.19
CA VAL A 37 4.34 -10.10 -6.18
C VAL A 37 5.12 -11.02 -5.23
N ASN A 38 6.46 -10.96 -5.29
CA ASN A 38 7.33 -11.78 -4.46
C ASN A 38 7.37 -11.29 -3.01
N SER A 39 7.36 -12.22 -2.05
CA SER A 39 7.47 -11.92 -0.62
C SER A 39 8.76 -11.21 -0.23
N ASP A 40 9.83 -11.46 -0.98
CA ASP A 40 11.15 -10.88 -0.76
C ASP A 40 11.35 -9.55 -1.53
N GLY A 41 10.34 -9.13 -2.29
CA GLY A 41 10.38 -7.91 -3.11
C GLY A 41 10.99 -8.11 -4.50
N GLY A 42 11.39 -7.01 -5.12
CA GLY A 42 11.94 -7.00 -6.48
C GLY A 42 10.89 -7.19 -7.57
N ASP A 43 11.33 -7.50 -8.78
CA ASP A 43 10.41 -7.76 -9.89
C ASP A 43 9.76 -9.15 -9.77
N PRO A 44 8.49 -9.32 -10.16
CA PRO A 44 7.61 -8.30 -10.72
C PRO A 44 6.86 -7.49 -9.66
N TRP A 45 6.48 -6.27 -10.04
CA TRP A 45 5.58 -5.39 -9.27
C TRP A 45 4.13 -5.83 -9.45
N ASN A 46 3.36 -5.81 -8.36
CA ASN A 46 1.90 -5.96 -8.44
C ASN A 46 1.28 -4.64 -8.98
N ASN A 47 -0.02 -4.65 -9.26
CA ASN A 47 -0.70 -3.50 -9.85
C ASN A 47 -0.67 -2.26 -8.94
N PHE A 48 -0.76 -2.44 -7.62
CA PHE A 48 -0.64 -1.34 -6.66
C PHE A 48 0.77 -0.72 -6.69
N GLY A 49 1.81 -1.56 -6.69
CA GLY A 49 3.19 -1.14 -6.80
C GLY A 49 3.49 -0.40 -8.11
N GLN A 50 2.94 -0.86 -9.23
CA GLN A 50 3.01 -0.14 -10.50
C GLN A 50 2.33 1.22 -10.40
N LEU A 51 1.15 1.31 -9.78
CA LEU A 51 0.47 2.59 -9.54
C LEU A 51 1.35 3.54 -8.72
N VAL A 52 1.95 3.07 -7.62
CA VAL A 52 2.89 3.86 -6.81
C VAL A 52 4.08 4.35 -7.65
N GLN A 53 4.65 3.49 -8.51
CA GLN A 53 5.73 3.90 -9.42
C GLN A 53 5.32 5.05 -10.35
N THR A 54 4.09 5.04 -10.88
CA THR A 54 3.61 6.16 -11.72
C THR A 54 3.47 7.49 -10.97
N LYS A 55 3.37 7.46 -9.64
CA LYS A 55 3.24 8.64 -8.77
C LYS A 55 4.57 9.09 -8.15
N LEU A 56 5.63 8.31 -8.30
CA LEU A 56 6.90 8.58 -7.64
C LEU A 56 7.67 9.70 -8.33
N THR A 57 7.48 10.93 -7.85
CA THR A 57 8.19 12.15 -8.30
C THR A 57 9.33 12.58 -7.36
N GLY A 58 9.69 11.74 -6.38
CA GLY A 58 10.81 11.95 -5.46
C GLY A 58 10.47 11.76 -3.98
N ASN A 59 9.17 11.78 -3.61
CA ASN A 59 8.70 11.52 -2.26
C ASN A 59 7.79 10.29 -2.26
N ILE A 60 8.22 9.22 -1.59
CA ILE A 60 7.46 7.97 -1.52
C ILE A 60 6.17 8.10 -0.73
N ASN A 61 6.13 8.88 0.35
CA ASN A 61 4.93 9.06 1.15
C ASN A 61 3.84 9.80 0.36
N LEU A 62 4.25 10.78 -0.46
CA LEU A 62 3.34 11.46 -1.39
C LEU A 62 2.83 10.49 -2.46
N ALA A 63 3.72 9.70 -3.07
CA ALA A 63 3.34 8.71 -4.08
C ALA A 63 2.35 7.65 -3.54
N LEU A 64 2.57 7.17 -2.32
CA LEU A 64 1.65 6.26 -1.62
C LEU A 64 0.29 6.92 -1.40
N PHE A 65 0.26 8.16 -0.88
CA PHE A 65 -1.00 8.89 -0.69
C PHE A 65 -1.74 9.10 -2.01
N GLU A 66 -1.04 9.50 -3.08
CA GLU A 66 -1.63 9.72 -4.41
C GLU A 66 -2.14 8.42 -5.05
N ALA A 67 -1.48 7.29 -4.82
CA ALA A 67 -1.95 5.98 -5.25
C ALA A 67 -3.28 5.62 -4.56
N LEU A 68 -3.36 5.78 -3.23
CA LEU A 68 -4.60 5.54 -2.49
C LEU A 68 -5.72 6.52 -2.88
N ASN A 69 -5.38 7.78 -3.11
CA ASN A 69 -6.32 8.81 -3.52
C ASN A 69 -6.83 8.61 -4.95
N ALA A 70 -6.17 7.80 -5.78
CA ALA A 70 -6.68 7.38 -7.08
C ALA A 70 -7.90 6.45 -6.99
N ASN A 71 -8.23 5.98 -5.78
CA ASN A 71 -9.42 5.19 -5.47
C ASN A 71 -9.55 3.96 -6.38
N ARG A 72 -8.43 3.23 -6.55
CA ARG A 72 -8.33 1.99 -7.33
C ARG A 72 -8.57 0.77 -6.45
N ASP A 73 -8.91 -0.32 -7.10
CA ASP A 73 -8.92 -1.69 -6.59
C ASP A 73 -7.92 -2.42 -7.48
N SER A 74 -6.70 -2.58 -7.00
CA SER A 74 -5.56 -2.96 -7.84
C SER A 74 -5.53 -4.44 -8.18
N ASP A 75 -6.10 -5.31 -7.34
CA ASP A 75 -6.16 -6.76 -7.59
C ASP A 75 -7.55 -7.27 -8.01
N GLY A 76 -8.58 -6.42 -7.94
CA GLY A 76 -9.92 -6.68 -8.46
C GLY A 76 -10.78 -7.53 -7.55
N ASP A 77 -10.51 -7.55 -6.24
CA ASP A 77 -11.26 -8.35 -5.27
C ASP A 77 -12.56 -7.67 -4.75
N GLY A 78 -12.78 -6.41 -5.13
CA GLY A 78 -13.94 -5.61 -4.73
C GLY A 78 -13.67 -4.64 -3.57
N TYR A 79 -12.47 -4.63 -3.00
CA TYR A 79 -12.02 -3.65 -2.02
C TYR A 79 -11.01 -2.70 -2.67
N ARG A 80 -11.25 -1.39 -2.52
CA ARG A 80 -10.26 -0.39 -2.97
C ARG A 80 -9.00 -0.47 -2.10
N ASP A 81 -7.84 -0.15 -2.69
CA ASP A 81 -6.51 -0.26 -2.06
C ASP A 81 -6.47 0.37 -0.65
N ALA A 82 -7.13 1.52 -0.48
CA ALA A 82 -7.18 2.24 0.79
C ALA A 82 -7.96 1.51 1.89
N LEU A 83 -9.01 0.76 1.54
CA LEU A 83 -9.77 -0.06 2.48
C LEU A 83 -8.98 -1.28 2.91
N GLU A 84 -8.21 -1.86 2.00
CA GLU A 84 -7.35 -2.99 2.31
C GLU A 84 -6.24 -2.59 3.27
N ILE A 85 -5.56 -1.48 3.01
CA ILE A 85 -4.57 -0.94 3.94
C ILE A 85 -5.20 -0.63 5.30
N PHE A 86 -6.40 -0.05 5.33
CA PHE A 86 -7.14 0.20 6.58
C PHE A 86 -7.50 -1.09 7.32
N ALA A 87 -7.81 -2.17 6.61
CA ALA A 87 -8.05 -3.50 7.17
C ALA A 87 -6.74 -4.24 7.53
N GLY A 88 -5.59 -3.71 7.15
CA GLY A 88 -4.29 -4.34 7.33
C GLY A 88 -4.06 -5.55 6.41
N THR A 89 -4.64 -5.51 5.20
CA THR A 89 -4.49 -6.48 4.11
C THR A 89 -3.62 -5.93 2.96
N LEU A 90 -3.46 -6.71 1.89
CA LEU A 90 -2.49 -6.44 0.80
C LEU A 90 -3.18 -6.00 -0.51
N PRO A 91 -3.00 -4.74 -0.96
CA PRO A 91 -3.75 -4.16 -2.08
C PRO A 91 -3.45 -4.72 -3.47
N GLY A 92 -2.50 -5.65 -3.58
CA GLY A 92 -2.12 -6.28 -4.84
C GLY A 92 -2.28 -7.80 -4.79
N ASN A 93 -3.02 -8.33 -3.83
CA ASN A 93 -3.20 -9.76 -3.62
C ASN A 93 -4.62 -10.10 -3.13
N LYS A 94 -5.48 -10.44 -4.10
CA LYS A 94 -6.88 -10.85 -3.89
C LYS A 94 -7.09 -12.01 -2.91
N ASP A 95 -6.05 -12.83 -2.66
CA ASP A 95 -6.12 -13.95 -1.71
C ASP A 95 -5.92 -13.47 -0.26
N ASN A 96 -5.62 -12.18 -0.08
CA ASN A 96 -5.50 -11.51 1.21
C ASN A 96 -6.61 -10.48 1.46
N ALA A 97 -7.78 -10.64 0.86
CA ALA A 97 -8.90 -9.71 1.03
C ALA A 97 -9.36 -9.49 2.49
N PRO A 98 -9.96 -8.32 2.82
CA PRO A 98 -10.66 -8.11 4.08
C PRO A 98 -11.79 -9.13 4.31
N LEU A 99 -11.89 -9.63 5.55
CA LEU A 99 -12.99 -10.52 5.97
C LEU A 99 -14.27 -9.76 6.39
N VAL A 100 -14.19 -8.43 6.47
CA VAL A 100 -15.30 -7.56 6.89
C VAL A 100 -16.05 -7.09 5.65
N ARG A 101 -17.38 -7.13 5.68
CA ARG A 101 -18.22 -6.64 4.57
C ARG A 101 -17.84 -5.22 4.14
N LEU A 102 -17.79 -5.00 2.82
CA LEU A 102 -17.42 -3.74 2.19
C LEU A 102 -18.14 -2.52 2.80
N GLU A 103 -19.44 -2.59 3.02
CA GLU A 103 -20.20 -1.43 3.54
C GLU A 103 -19.78 -1.07 4.97
N VAL A 104 -19.49 -2.08 5.79
CA VAL A 104 -19.07 -1.90 7.19
C VAL A 104 -17.65 -1.33 7.24
N LEU A 105 -16.75 -1.90 6.44
CA LEU A 105 -15.37 -1.43 6.35
C LEU A 105 -15.31 0.01 5.82
N ASN A 106 -16.08 0.31 4.78
CA ASN A 106 -16.16 1.64 4.22
C ASN A 106 -16.69 2.67 5.23
N ALA A 107 -17.76 2.36 5.97
CA ALA A 107 -18.27 3.25 7.00
C ALA A 107 -17.25 3.51 8.13
N ALA A 108 -16.50 2.48 8.55
CA ALA A 108 -15.44 2.63 9.53
C ALA A 108 -14.28 3.47 9.00
N PHE A 109 -13.88 3.26 7.76
CA PHE A 109 -12.82 4.02 7.09
C PHE A 109 -13.16 5.51 6.96
N GLU A 110 -14.36 5.84 6.49
CA GLU A 110 -14.80 7.23 6.38
C GLU A 110 -14.89 7.91 7.75
N LYS A 111 -15.36 7.19 8.78
CA LYS A 111 -15.38 7.69 10.17
C LYS A 111 -13.97 7.97 10.72
N ALA A 112 -12.96 7.21 10.27
CA ALA A 112 -11.56 7.42 10.63
C ALA A 112 -10.88 8.56 9.86
N GLY A 113 -11.59 9.25 8.96
CA GLY A 113 -11.06 10.36 8.15
C GLY A 113 -10.82 10.00 6.68
N GLY A 114 -11.23 8.80 6.25
CA GLY A 114 -11.08 8.34 4.87
C GLY A 114 -9.62 8.37 4.42
N VAL A 115 -9.38 8.56 3.11
CA VAL A 115 -8.00 8.57 2.58
C VAL A 115 -7.16 9.72 3.14
N ASN A 116 -7.79 10.81 3.59
CA ASN A 116 -7.09 11.97 4.14
C ASN A 116 -6.35 11.68 5.45
N GLN A 117 -6.70 10.59 6.15
CA GLN A 117 -5.97 10.16 7.33
C GLN A 117 -4.52 9.73 7.01
N TYR A 118 -4.22 9.43 5.74
CA TYR A 118 -2.90 9.00 5.26
C TYR A 118 -2.10 10.10 4.56
N ARG A 119 -2.54 11.36 4.68
CA ARG A 119 -1.83 12.48 4.08
C ARG A 119 -0.47 12.69 4.79
N PRO A 120 0.65 12.82 4.04
CA PRO A 120 1.98 13.03 4.62
C PRO A 120 2.13 14.33 5.42
#